data_AF-A0A3P6QSX7-F1
#
_entry.id   AF-A0A3P6QSX7-F1
#
_cell.length_a   1.000
_cell.length_b   1.000
_cell.length_c   1.000
_cell.angle_alpha   90.00
_cell.angle_beta   90.00
_cell.angle_gamma   90.00
#
_symmetry.space_group_name_H-M   'P 1'
#
loop_
_entity.id
_entity.type
_entity.pdbx_description
1 polymer ?
#
loop_
_entity_poly.entity_id
_entity_poly.type
_entity_poly.pdbx_seq_one_letter_code
_entity_poly.pdbx_strand_id
1 'polypeptide(L)'
;MNPTVFPNTVNVATSSSAGLAQSLLQFARQLDEVQITLVGPPTRNTDQYSITNAIYDYLNATGSMLIRKNIEVKRNYNGISDTIRSLQMSTKVVAIGTDFENLKEALDQLDVRSLSSNSYIVIMLCSSPVENCFASPDARSVIANNDIMVLAPRMENYAMASTKLSTLISNPVMGNMDRYISLYNSCYGYCFGFDGGGTLLYDYYLYTLPGRDGKKDLDLKLL
;
A
#
# COMPACT_ATOMS: atom_id res chain seq x y z
N MET A 1 9.44 9.61 -7.46
CA MET A 1 10.28 10.70 -6.92
C MET A 1 11.22 11.14 -8.01
N ASN A 2 11.31 12.43 -8.29
CA ASN A 2 12.29 12.94 -9.23
C ASN A 2 13.62 13.15 -8.47
N PRO A 3 14.69 12.37 -8.75
CA PRO A 3 15.95 12.48 -8.02
C PRO A 3 16.63 13.84 -8.20
N THR A 4 16.23 14.63 -9.21
CA THR A 4 16.74 16.00 -9.37
C THR A 4 16.14 17.02 -8.39
N VAL A 5 14.97 16.73 -7.82
CA VAL A 5 14.26 17.63 -6.89
C VAL A 5 14.64 17.34 -5.44
N PHE A 6 14.95 16.08 -5.12
CA PHE A 6 15.33 15.64 -3.78
C PHE A 6 16.62 14.80 -3.83
N PRO A 7 17.78 15.42 -4.15
CA PRO A 7 19.02 14.70 -4.39
C PRO A 7 19.55 13.96 -3.15
N ASN A 8 19.14 14.39 -1.95
CA ASN A 8 19.62 13.86 -0.68
C ASN A 8 18.53 13.11 0.11
N THR A 9 17.43 12.72 -0.53
CA THR A 9 16.32 12.04 0.15
C THR A 9 16.28 10.57 -0.22
N VAL A 10 16.37 9.70 0.79
CA VAL A 10 16.14 8.26 0.64
C VAL A 10 14.74 7.95 1.17
N ASN A 11 13.93 7.29 0.35
CA ASN A 11 12.61 6.80 0.77
C ASN A 11 12.72 5.33 1.18
N VAL A 12 12.32 5.03 2.40
CA VAL A 12 12.38 3.71 3.06
C VAL A 12 10.98 3.22 3.45
N ALA A 13 9.96 3.74 2.76
CA ALA A 13 8.59 3.29 2.92
C ALA A 13 8.45 1.80 2.57
N THR A 14 7.65 1.10 3.36
CA THR A 14 7.31 -0.32 3.16
C THR A 14 6.30 -0.54 2.03
N SER A 15 5.75 0.54 1.48
CA SER A 15 4.83 0.56 0.36
C SER A 15 5.14 1.71 -0.60
N SER A 16 4.78 1.52 -1.87
CA SER A 16 4.99 2.52 -2.92
C SER A 16 3.73 2.63 -3.77
N SER A 17 3.17 3.84 -3.86
CA SER A 17 2.02 4.13 -4.73
C SER A 17 2.37 3.88 -6.21
N ALA A 18 3.61 4.15 -6.62
CA ALA A 18 4.11 3.82 -7.94
C ALA A 18 4.14 2.30 -8.18
N GLY A 19 4.62 1.53 -7.19
CA GLY A 19 4.63 0.07 -7.26
C GLY A 19 3.22 -0.51 -7.37
N LEU A 20 2.29 -0.03 -6.53
CA LEU A 20 0.89 -0.43 -6.56
C LEU A 20 0.21 -0.03 -7.87
N ALA A 21 0.47 1.16 -8.39
CA ALA A 21 -0.05 1.62 -9.68
C ALA A 21 0.44 0.75 -10.84
N GLN A 22 1.72 0.38 -10.85
CA GLN A 22 2.29 -0.50 -11.88
C GLN A 22 1.72 -1.92 -11.79
N SER A 23 1.57 -2.47 -10.59
CA SER A 23 0.92 -3.77 -10.39
C SER A 23 -0.54 -3.74 -10.82
N LEU A 24 -1.26 -2.65 -10.53
CA LEU A 24 -2.64 -2.45 -10.95
C LEU A 24 -2.76 -2.35 -12.49
N LEU A 25 -1.81 -1.67 -13.14
CA LEU A 25 -1.68 -1.63 -14.60
C LEU A 25 -1.47 -3.02 -15.21
N GLN A 26 -0.55 -3.80 -14.64
CA GLN A 26 -0.27 -5.16 -15.11
C GLN A 26 -1.49 -6.07 -14.91
N PHE A 27 -2.17 -5.94 -13.78
CA PHE A 27 -3.37 -6.70 -13.48
C PHE A 27 -4.51 -6.39 -14.46
N ALA A 28 -4.79 -5.11 -14.72
CA ALA A 28 -5.82 -4.71 -15.67
C ALA A 28 -5.52 -5.22 -17.10
N ARG A 29 -4.26 -5.20 -17.52
CA ARG A 29 -3.84 -5.79 -18.80
C ARG A 29 -4.08 -7.30 -18.87
N GLN A 30 -3.91 -8.04 -17.78
CA GLN A 30 -4.19 -9.47 -17.74
C GLN A 30 -5.69 -9.80 -17.81
N LEU A 31 -6.53 -8.85 -17.43
CA LEU A 31 -7.99 -8.97 -17.50
C LEU A 31 -8.60 -8.42 -18.80
N ASP A 32 -7.77 -7.93 -19.73
CA ASP A 32 -8.21 -7.17 -20.91
C ASP A 32 -9.09 -5.95 -20.56
N GLU A 33 -8.88 -5.37 -19.37
CA GLU A 33 -9.62 -4.21 -18.88
C GLU A 33 -8.77 -2.94 -19.05
N VAL A 34 -9.35 -1.95 -19.73
CA VAL A 34 -8.66 -0.70 -20.07
C VAL A 34 -8.99 0.45 -19.14
N GLN A 35 -9.93 0.24 -18.22
CA GLN A 35 -10.42 1.27 -17.32
C GLN A 35 -10.67 0.73 -15.91
N ILE A 36 -10.22 1.48 -14.92
CA ILE A 36 -10.40 1.20 -13.50
C ILE A 36 -11.03 2.41 -12.83
N THR A 37 -11.90 2.14 -11.87
CA THR A 37 -12.47 3.13 -10.97
C THR A 37 -11.80 3.01 -9.62
N LEU A 38 -11.16 4.08 -9.17
CA LEU A 38 -10.57 4.17 -7.84
C LEU A 38 -11.61 4.68 -6.85
N VAL A 39 -11.64 4.10 -5.65
CA VAL A 39 -12.54 4.49 -4.55
C VAL A 39 -11.76 4.59 -3.26
N GLY A 40 -11.72 5.76 -2.65
CA GLY A 40 -11.00 5.94 -1.39
C GLY A 40 -11.57 7.07 -0.54
N PRO A 41 -11.04 7.26 0.68
CA PRO A 41 -11.41 8.39 1.49
C PRO A 41 -10.86 9.70 0.89
N PRO A 42 -11.50 10.85 1.17
CA PRO A 42 -10.95 12.14 0.80
C PRO A 42 -9.63 12.38 1.54
N THR A 43 -8.71 13.05 0.86
CA THR A 43 -7.46 13.50 1.48
C THR A 43 -7.75 14.47 2.61
N ARG A 44 -7.19 14.22 3.80
CA ARG A 44 -7.43 15.07 4.98
C ARG A 44 -6.42 16.22 5.08
N ASN A 45 -5.16 15.92 4.78
CA ASN A 45 -4.03 16.85 4.77
C ASN A 45 -2.87 16.20 3.99
N THR A 46 -1.73 16.91 3.90
CA THR A 46 -0.51 16.39 3.24
C THR A 46 0.01 15.09 3.85
N ASP A 47 -0.26 14.84 5.13
CA ASP A 47 0.25 13.70 5.88
C ASP A 47 -0.68 12.48 5.82
N GLN A 48 -1.93 12.69 5.43
CA GLN A 48 -2.98 11.67 5.26
C GLN A 48 -3.51 11.75 3.83
N TYR A 49 -2.57 11.51 2.90
CA TYR A 49 -2.82 11.38 1.48
C TYR A 49 -3.34 9.98 1.16
N SER A 50 -4.48 9.89 0.48
CA SER A 50 -5.10 8.59 0.24
C SER A 50 -4.32 7.77 -0.78
N ILE A 51 -4.32 6.44 -0.63
CA ILE A 51 -3.58 5.56 -1.54
C ILE A 51 -4.15 5.63 -2.96
N THR A 52 -5.47 5.79 -3.08
CA THR A 52 -6.14 5.96 -4.37
C THR A 52 -5.79 7.28 -5.03
N ASN A 53 -5.70 8.38 -4.29
CA ASN A 53 -5.26 9.66 -4.85
C ASN A 53 -3.79 9.60 -5.25
N ALA A 54 -2.93 8.94 -4.46
CA ALA A 54 -1.52 8.74 -4.80
C ALA A 54 -1.33 7.95 -6.10
N ILE A 55 -2.13 6.89 -6.31
CA ILE A 55 -2.13 6.11 -7.54
C ILE A 55 -2.68 6.93 -8.71
N TYR A 56 -3.78 7.65 -8.50
CA TYR A 56 -4.38 8.52 -9.50
C TYR A 56 -3.37 9.54 -10.04
N ASP A 57 -2.71 10.27 -9.14
CA ASP A 57 -1.73 11.29 -9.52
C ASP A 57 -0.52 10.69 -10.24
N TYR A 58 -0.02 9.55 -9.75
CA TYR A 58 1.10 8.86 -10.38
C TYR A 58 0.74 8.42 -11.81
N LEU A 59 -0.43 7.83 -12.01
CA LEU A 59 -0.90 7.39 -13.32
C LEU A 59 -1.16 8.57 -14.25
N ASN A 60 -1.75 9.65 -13.74
CA ASN A 60 -1.97 10.87 -14.50
C ASN A 60 -0.63 11.52 -14.93
N ALA A 61 0.33 11.61 -14.01
CA ALA A 61 1.66 12.17 -14.29
C ALA A 61 2.47 11.32 -15.29
N THR A 62 2.21 10.01 -15.35
CA THR A 62 2.86 9.09 -16.31
C THR A 62 2.09 8.96 -17.63
N GLY A 63 1.00 9.70 -17.81
CA GLY A 63 0.19 9.69 -19.03
C GLY A 63 -0.68 8.44 -19.21
N SER A 64 -0.90 7.67 -18.14
CA SER A 64 -1.74 6.48 -18.17
C SER A 64 -3.22 6.85 -18.07
N MET A 65 -4.00 6.50 -19.10
CA MET A 65 -5.46 6.70 -19.12
C MET A 65 -6.23 5.54 -18.45
N LEU A 66 -5.56 4.68 -17.68
CA LEU A 66 -6.18 3.52 -17.04
C LEU A 66 -7.25 3.92 -16.02
N ILE A 67 -7.09 5.07 -15.36
CA ILE A 67 -8.07 5.51 -14.36
C ILE A 67 -9.13 6.35 -15.04
N ARG A 68 -10.34 5.80 -15.16
CA ARG A 68 -11.50 6.53 -15.69
C ARG A 68 -12.05 7.51 -14.66
N LYS A 69 -12.08 7.09 -13.41
CA LYS A 69 -12.71 7.85 -12.33
C LYS A 69 -12.01 7.58 -11.00
N ASN A 70 -11.83 8.65 -10.24
CA ASN A 70 -11.42 8.59 -8.84
C ASN A 70 -12.58 9.13 -7.99
N ILE A 71 -13.14 8.28 -7.13
CA ILE A 71 -14.32 8.58 -6.30
C ILE A 71 -13.87 8.71 -4.85
N GLU A 72 -14.13 9.87 -4.26
CA GLU A 72 -13.85 10.12 -2.85
C GLU A 72 -15.11 9.92 -2.00
N VAL A 73 -15.01 9.07 -0.98
CA VAL A 73 -16.12 8.72 -0.09
C VAL A 73 -15.98 9.44 1.25
N LYS A 74 -16.89 10.37 1.52
CA LYS A 74 -16.89 11.18 2.75
C LYS A 74 -17.12 10.30 3.99
N ARG A 75 -16.54 10.70 5.13
CA ARG A 75 -16.57 9.93 6.39
C ARG A 75 -17.96 9.67 6.96
N ASN A 76 -18.91 10.56 6.70
CA ASN A 76 -20.29 10.42 7.15
C ASN A 76 -21.17 9.69 6.12
N TYR A 77 -20.57 9.18 5.04
CA TYR A 77 -21.25 8.50 3.94
C TYR A 77 -22.39 9.34 3.33
N ASN A 78 -22.33 10.66 3.47
CA ASN A 78 -23.28 11.55 2.83
C ASN A 78 -23.14 11.43 1.32
N GLY A 79 -24.25 11.14 0.63
CA GLY A 79 -24.26 10.91 -0.82
C GLY A 79 -23.82 9.51 -1.24
N ILE A 80 -23.81 8.53 -0.34
CA ILE A 80 -23.43 7.16 -0.68
C ILE A 80 -24.27 6.57 -1.81
N SER A 81 -25.56 6.91 -1.90
CA SER A 81 -26.44 6.47 -2.99
C SER A 81 -25.95 6.95 -4.36
N ASP A 82 -25.44 8.19 -4.44
CA ASP A 82 -24.86 8.74 -5.67
C ASP A 82 -23.52 8.07 -5.98
N THR A 83 -22.73 7.74 -4.95
CA THR A 83 -21.49 6.98 -5.09
C THR A 83 -21.74 5.58 -5.62
N ILE A 84 -22.69 4.84 -5.04
CA ILE A 84 -23.08 3.50 -5.51
C ILE A 84 -23.58 3.57 -6.95
N ARG A 85 -24.46 4.53 -7.26
CA ARG A 85 -24.93 4.73 -8.64
C ARG A 85 -23.77 5.05 -9.58
N SER A 86 -22.84 5.89 -9.15
CA SER A 86 -21.62 6.20 -9.91
C SER A 86 -20.78 4.94 -10.14
N LEU A 87 -20.65 4.05 -9.16
CA LEU A 87 -19.92 2.79 -9.27
C LEU A 87 -20.61 1.81 -10.23
N GLN A 88 -21.93 1.70 -10.14
CA GLN A 88 -22.73 0.87 -11.05
C GLN A 88 -22.71 1.38 -12.50
N MET A 89 -22.47 2.67 -12.71
CA MET A 89 -22.26 3.26 -14.03
C MET A 89 -20.78 3.31 -14.43
N SER A 90 -19.89 2.76 -13.61
CA SER A 90 -18.45 2.81 -13.81
C SER A 90 -17.93 1.59 -14.55
N THR A 91 -16.64 1.32 -14.37
CA THR A 91 -15.89 0.24 -15.01
C THR A 91 -16.10 -1.06 -14.26
N LYS A 92 -15.92 -2.20 -14.94
CA LYS A 92 -16.02 -3.51 -14.30
C LYS A 92 -14.97 -3.72 -13.20
N VAL A 93 -13.81 -3.08 -13.31
CA VAL A 93 -12.77 -3.11 -12.29
C VAL A 93 -12.93 -1.92 -11.34
N VAL A 94 -13.12 -2.21 -10.06
CA VAL A 94 -13.21 -1.23 -8.98
C VAL A 94 -12.09 -1.49 -7.98
N ALA A 95 -11.21 -0.51 -7.79
CA ALA A 95 -10.11 -0.61 -6.85
C ALA A 95 -10.33 0.32 -5.65
N ILE A 96 -10.40 -0.26 -4.46
CA ILE A 96 -10.78 0.40 -3.20
C ILE A 96 -9.56 0.54 -2.29
N GLY A 97 -9.26 1.75 -1.83
CA GLY A 97 -8.19 2.01 -0.85
C GLY A 97 -8.52 1.43 0.54
N THR A 98 -7.52 0.92 1.25
CA THR A 98 -7.69 0.39 2.63
C THR A 98 -7.52 1.45 3.72
N ASP A 99 -7.33 2.69 3.34
CA ASP A 99 -6.98 3.85 4.18
C ASP A 99 -8.20 4.55 4.81
N PHE A 100 -9.37 3.92 4.74
CA PHE A 100 -10.55 4.32 5.51
C PHE A 100 -10.30 4.17 7.01
N GLU A 101 -10.77 5.15 7.79
CA GLU A 101 -10.72 5.10 9.26
C GLU A 101 -11.49 3.90 9.82
N ASN A 102 -12.65 3.61 9.22
CA ASN A 102 -13.42 2.39 9.47
C ASN A 102 -13.65 1.65 8.16
N LEU A 103 -12.69 0.81 7.78
CA LEU A 103 -12.72 0.06 6.52
C LEU A 103 -13.93 -0.87 6.42
N LYS A 104 -14.34 -1.52 7.52
CA LYS A 104 -15.51 -2.41 7.54
C LYS A 104 -16.77 -1.64 7.14
N GLU A 105 -17.02 -0.53 7.83
CA GLU A 105 -18.17 0.32 7.55
C GLU A 105 -18.12 0.87 6.12
N ALA A 106 -16.95 1.27 5.63
CA ALA A 106 -16.82 1.73 4.25
C ALA A 106 -17.19 0.65 3.23
N LEU A 107 -16.72 -0.59 3.42
CA LEU A 107 -17.04 -1.71 2.53
C LEU A 107 -18.54 -2.08 2.59
N ASP A 108 -19.14 -2.04 3.79
CA ASP A 108 -20.57 -2.29 3.98
C ASP A 108 -21.42 -1.21 3.30
N GLN A 109 -21.06 0.07 3.47
CA GLN A 109 -21.77 1.21 2.88
C GLN A 109 -21.61 1.28 1.36
N LEU A 110 -20.48 0.81 0.82
CA LEU A 110 -20.26 0.71 -0.63
C LEU A 110 -20.96 -0.50 -1.26
N ASP A 111 -21.59 -1.36 -0.45
CA ASP A 111 -22.25 -2.59 -0.88
C ASP A 111 -21.36 -3.44 -1.80
N VAL A 112 -20.10 -3.65 -1.36
CA VAL A 112 -19.07 -4.34 -2.15
C VAL A 112 -19.49 -5.77 -2.50
N ARG A 113 -20.31 -6.39 -1.65
CA ARG A 113 -20.92 -7.70 -1.91
C ARG A 113 -21.79 -7.71 -3.17
N SER A 114 -22.62 -6.68 -3.33
CA SER A 114 -23.46 -6.52 -4.51
C SER A 114 -22.63 -6.25 -5.75
N LEU A 115 -21.55 -5.46 -5.66
CA LEU A 115 -20.62 -5.26 -6.78
C LEU A 115 -20.02 -6.59 -7.24
N SER A 116 -19.43 -7.35 -6.31
CA SER A 116 -18.83 -8.65 -6.60
C SER A 116 -19.83 -9.64 -7.22
N SER A 117 -21.05 -9.70 -6.67
CA SER A 117 -22.13 -10.55 -7.19
C SER A 117 -22.60 -10.16 -8.60
N ASN A 118 -22.43 -8.89 -8.99
CA ASN A 118 -22.82 -8.35 -10.29
C ASN A 118 -21.68 -8.33 -11.32
N SER A 119 -20.72 -9.27 -11.20
CA SER A 119 -19.58 -9.43 -12.13
C SER A 119 -18.60 -8.25 -12.15
N TYR A 120 -18.55 -7.43 -11.09
CA TYR A 120 -17.46 -6.48 -10.90
C TYR A 120 -16.26 -7.17 -10.27
N ILE A 121 -15.07 -6.78 -10.72
CA ILE A 121 -13.81 -7.21 -10.13
C ILE A 121 -13.41 -6.17 -9.11
N VAL A 122 -13.52 -6.54 -7.83
CA VAL A 122 -13.19 -5.66 -6.71
C VAL A 122 -11.78 -5.96 -6.23
N ILE A 123 -10.92 -4.94 -6.25
CA ILE A 123 -9.53 -5.01 -5.81
C ILE A 123 -9.36 -4.09 -4.60
N MET A 124 -8.80 -4.57 -3.51
CA MET A 124 -8.38 -3.73 -2.39
C MET A 124 -6.92 -3.34 -2.52
N LEU A 125 -6.65 -2.04 -2.37
CA LEU A 125 -5.35 -1.41 -2.49
C LEU A 125 -4.77 -1.14 -1.09
N CYS A 126 -3.85 -2.01 -0.69
CA CYS A 126 -3.23 -1.98 0.62
C CYS A 126 -2.01 -1.05 0.65
N SER A 127 -2.01 -0.08 1.55
CA SER A 127 -0.86 0.81 1.80
C SER A 127 0.19 0.22 2.74
N SER A 128 -0.03 -0.98 3.26
CA SER A 128 0.85 -1.69 4.18
C SER A 128 0.99 -3.16 3.76
N PRO A 129 2.03 -3.88 4.26
CA PRO A 129 2.19 -5.30 3.98
C PRO A 129 0.93 -6.10 4.25
N VAL A 130 0.77 -7.20 3.50
CA VAL A 130 -0.46 -8.01 3.49
C VAL A 130 -0.90 -8.42 4.89
N GLU A 131 0.05 -8.76 5.77
CA GLU A 131 -0.20 -9.14 7.15
C GLU A 131 -0.87 -8.04 7.98
N ASN A 132 -0.53 -6.77 7.73
CA ASN A 132 -1.14 -5.63 8.41
C ASN A 132 -2.53 -5.31 7.85
N CYS A 133 -2.71 -5.44 6.54
CA CYS A 133 -4.03 -5.25 5.94
C CYS A 133 -5.08 -6.22 6.47
N PHE A 134 -4.67 -7.43 6.83
CA PHE A 134 -5.55 -8.45 7.42
C PHE A 134 -5.48 -8.53 8.95
N ALA A 135 -4.81 -7.59 9.62
CA ALA A 135 -4.66 -7.61 11.08
C ALA A 135 -5.99 -7.37 11.80
N SER A 136 -6.93 -6.65 11.19
CA SER A 136 -8.29 -6.47 11.72
C SER A 136 -9.16 -7.71 11.41
N PRO A 137 -9.68 -8.43 12.42
CA PRO A 137 -10.54 -9.60 12.21
C PRO A 137 -11.80 -9.27 11.42
N ASP A 138 -12.35 -8.09 11.66
CA ASP A 138 -13.54 -7.58 10.99
C ASP A 138 -13.31 -7.41 9.49
N ALA A 139 -12.25 -6.70 9.10
CA ALA A 139 -11.92 -6.47 7.70
C ALA A 139 -11.59 -7.79 6.98
N ARG A 140 -10.88 -8.70 7.65
CA ARG A 140 -10.55 -10.02 7.12
C ARG A 140 -11.80 -10.83 6.77
N SER A 141 -12.83 -10.80 7.61
CA SER A 141 -14.08 -11.52 7.37
C SER A 141 -14.82 -10.98 6.14
N VAL A 142 -14.84 -9.66 5.95
CA VAL A 142 -15.48 -9.02 4.79
C VAL A 142 -14.74 -9.36 3.50
N ILE A 143 -13.41 -9.39 3.53
CA ILE A 143 -12.60 -9.73 2.34
C ILE A 143 -12.81 -11.18 1.93
N ALA A 144 -12.71 -12.11 2.89
CA ALA A 144 -12.82 -13.54 2.63
C ALA A 144 -14.20 -13.96 2.09
N ASN A 145 -15.26 -13.22 2.43
CA ASN A 145 -16.63 -13.59 2.09
C ASN A 145 -17.16 -12.94 0.80
N ASN A 146 -16.41 -12.02 0.17
CA ASN A 146 -16.92 -11.18 -0.92
C ASN A 146 -16.10 -11.27 -2.23
N ASP A 147 -15.32 -12.33 -2.43
CA ASP A 147 -14.45 -12.55 -3.62
C ASP A 147 -13.57 -11.33 -3.97
N ILE A 148 -13.12 -10.61 -2.93
CA ILE A 148 -12.30 -9.41 -3.10
C ILE A 148 -10.84 -9.81 -3.28
N MET A 149 -10.22 -9.32 -4.35
CA MET A 149 -8.78 -9.47 -4.57
C MET A 149 -8.02 -8.42 -3.77
N VAL A 150 -6.85 -8.78 -3.23
CA VAL A 150 -6.03 -7.83 -2.45
C VAL A 150 -4.69 -7.61 -3.13
N LEU A 151 -4.40 -6.35 -3.42
CA LEU A 151 -3.11 -5.89 -3.92
C LEU A 151 -2.36 -5.20 -2.79
N ALA A 152 -1.35 -5.87 -2.26
CA ALA A 152 -0.54 -5.40 -1.15
C ALA A 152 0.96 -5.51 -1.47
N PRO A 153 1.80 -4.61 -0.90
CA PRO A 153 3.25 -4.78 -0.89
C PRO A 153 3.61 -6.12 -0.24
N ARG A 154 4.47 -6.89 -0.91
CA ARG A 154 5.06 -8.08 -0.34
C ARG A 154 6.34 -7.70 0.38
N MET A 155 6.47 -8.09 1.66
CA MET A 155 7.70 -7.97 2.41
C MET A 155 8.23 -9.36 2.74
N GLU A 156 9.43 -9.66 2.26
CA GLU A 156 10.11 -10.90 2.62
C GLU A 156 10.55 -10.84 4.10
N ASN A 157 10.37 -11.93 4.83
CA ASN A 157 10.72 -12.05 6.25
C ASN A 157 9.95 -11.13 7.22
N TYR A 158 8.76 -10.64 6.83
CA TYR A 158 7.93 -9.77 7.69
C TYR A 158 7.71 -10.36 9.09
N ALA A 159 7.37 -11.65 9.18
CA ALA A 159 7.15 -12.32 10.46
C ALA A 159 8.40 -12.30 11.35
N MET A 160 9.57 -12.61 10.79
CA MET A 160 10.84 -12.62 11.54
C MET A 160 11.22 -11.21 11.99
N ALA A 161 11.11 -10.22 11.11
CA ALA A 161 11.38 -8.82 11.42
C ALA A 161 10.44 -8.31 12.52
N SER A 162 9.15 -8.62 12.40
CA SER A 162 8.12 -8.26 13.38
C SER A 162 8.39 -8.89 14.75
N THR A 163 8.74 -10.18 14.81
CA THR A 163 9.08 -10.85 16.08
C THR A 163 10.29 -10.22 16.72
N LYS A 164 11.37 -9.98 15.96
CA LYS A 164 12.59 -9.34 16.48
C LYS A 164 12.32 -7.93 17.00
N LEU A 165 11.64 -7.09 16.22
CA LEU A 165 11.30 -5.73 16.65
C LEU A 165 10.38 -5.71 17.86
N SER A 166 9.44 -6.66 17.97
CA SER A 166 8.58 -6.78 19.14
C SER A 166 9.36 -7.08 20.44
N THR A 167 10.53 -7.71 20.35
CA THR A 167 11.40 -7.92 21.53
C THR A 167 12.18 -6.67 21.94
N LEU A 168 12.36 -5.71 21.02
CA LEU A 168 13.14 -4.49 21.24
C LEU A 168 12.26 -3.30 21.63
N ILE A 169 11.00 -3.30 21.22
CA ILE A 169 10.04 -2.21 21.45
C ILE A 169 9.19 -2.55 22.68
N SER A 170 9.26 -1.71 23.70
CA SER A 170 8.33 -1.80 24.83
C SER A 170 6.94 -1.36 24.38
N ASN A 171 5.98 -2.28 24.34
CA ASN A 171 4.57 -2.07 23.95
C ASN A 171 4.38 -1.57 22.49
N PRO A 172 4.65 -2.41 21.46
CA PRO A 172 4.42 -2.03 20.08
C PRO A 172 2.91 -1.81 19.83
N VAL A 173 2.57 -0.74 19.09
CA VAL A 173 1.19 -0.52 18.64
C VAL A 173 0.85 -1.56 17.58
N MET A 174 -0.15 -2.41 17.85
CA MET A 174 -0.62 -3.43 16.89
C MET A 174 -1.06 -2.77 15.58
N GLY A 175 -0.69 -3.38 14.45
CA GLY A 175 -0.99 -2.87 13.10
C GLY A 175 -0.03 -1.80 12.58
N ASN A 176 0.94 -1.33 13.39
CA ASN A 176 1.94 -0.32 12.99
C ASN A 176 3.36 -0.90 12.83
N MET A 177 3.49 -2.23 12.72
CA MET A 177 4.81 -2.86 12.68
C MET A 177 5.58 -2.54 11.40
N ASP A 178 4.89 -2.22 10.32
CA ASP A 178 5.47 -1.68 9.10
C ASP A 178 6.16 -0.32 9.31
N ARG A 179 5.60 0.55 10.17
CA ARG A 179 6.25 1.83 10.54
C ARG A 179 7.52 1.60 11.35
N TYR A 180 7.50 0.66 12.28
CA TYR A 180 8.70 0.31 13.05
C TYR A 180 9.78 -0.30 12.16
N ILE A 181 9.40 -1.17 11.21
CA ILE A 181 10.32 -1.72 10.21
C ILE A 181 10.89 -0.61 9.31
N SER A 182 10.04 0.29 8.82
CA SER A 182 10.48 1.44 8.00
C SER A 182 11.49 2.29 8.76
N LEU A 183 11.20 2.64 10.02
CA LEU A 183 12.11 3.41 10.87
C LEU A 183 13.43 2.68 11.13
N TYR A 184 13.36 1.38 11.41
CA TYR A 184 14.56 0.55 11.58
C TYR A 184 15.43 0.57 10.31
N ASN A 185 14.80 0.39 9.14
CA ASN A 185 15.49 0.46 7.84
C ASN A 185 16.07 1.86 7.56
N SER A 186 15.38 2.94 7.96
CA SER A 186 15.91 4.31 7.90
C SER A 186 17.20 4.43 8.70
N CYS A 187 17.18 4.01 9.97
CA CYS A 187 18.32 4.09 10.87
C CYS A 187 19.48 3.22 10.38
N TYR A 188 19.18 2.00 9.93
CA TYR A 188 20.18 1.11 9.36
C TYR A 188 20.82 1.70 8.10
N GLY A 189 20.01 2.22 7.17
CA GLY A 189 20.49 2.87 5.95
C GLY A 189 21.38 4.07 6.23
N TYR A 190 21.03 4.88 7.25
CA TYR A 190 21.86 5.99 7.72
C TYR A 190 23.20 5.51 8.29
N CYS A 191 23.19 4.55 9.23
CA CYS A 191 24.41 4.01 9.84
C CYS A 191 25.33 3.34 8.80
N PHE A 192 24.76 2.57 7.88
CA PHE A 192 25.51 1.93 6.80
C PHE A 192 26.14 2.94 5.85
N GLY A 193 25.40 3.99 5.47
CA GLY A 193 25.92 5.08 4.65
C GLY A 193 27.05 5.86 5.34
N PHE A 194 26.98 6.00 6.67
CA PHE A 194 28.00 6.65 7.48
C PHE A 194 29.28 5.80 7.63
N ASP A 195 29.16 4.53 8.02
CA ASP A 195 30.29 3.61 8.23
C ASP A 195 30.97 3.16 6.93
N GLY A 196 30.26 3.24 5.79
CA GLY A 196 30.76 2.89 4.46
C GLY A 196 31.67 3.94 3.82
N GLY A 197 31.76 5.16 4.36
CA GLY A 197 32.67 6.22 3.90
C GLY A 197 32.54 6.64 2.43
N GLY A 198 31.40 6.40 1.76
CA GLY A 198 31.28 6.50 0.31
C GLY A 198 30.12 7.34 -0.19
N THR A 199 30.45 8.46 -0.84
CA THR A 199 29.70 9.11 -1.91
C THR A 199 29.49 8.17 -3.11
N LEU A 200 28.79 7.05 -2.91
CA LEU A 200 28.51 6.05 -3.94
C LEU A 200 27.01 5.79 -4.07
N LEU A 201 26.37 6.57 -4.94
CA LEU A 201 25.31 6.18 -5.89
C LEU A 201 24.22 5.18 -5.38
N TYR A 202 23.30 5.70 -4.58
CA TYR A 202 21.83 5.79 -4.76
C TYR A 202 20.94 4.68 -5.39
N ASP A 203 21.39 3.52 -5.88
CA ASP A 203 20.50 2.68 -6.72
C ASP A 203 20.01 1.32 -6.17
N TYR A 204 20.28 0.94 -4.92
CA TYR A 204 19.84 -0.37 -4.42
C TYR A 204 19.30 -0.35 -2.98
N TYR A 205 18.18 0.35 -2.75
CA TYR A 205 17.39 0.19 -1.51
C TYR A 205 16.19 -0.75 -1.65
N LEU A 206 15.98 -1.34 -2.83
CA LEU A 206 14.97 -2.40 -3.07
C LEU A 206 15.47 -3.82 -2.70
N TYR A 207 16.73 -3.97 -2.31
CA TYR A 207 17.34 -5.25 -1.90
C TYR A 207 17.99 -5.16 -0.51
N THR A 208 17.16 -5.06 0.53
CA THR A 208 17.54 -5.43 1.91
C THR A 208 16.34 -6.18 2.49
N LEU A 209 16.16 -7.47 2.22
CA LEU A 209 16.96 -8.63 2.65
C LEU A 209 16.98 -9.65 1.49
N PRO A 210 18.13 -9.95 0.87
CA PRO A 210 18.94 -11.06 1.39
C PRO A 210 20.45 -10.79 1.29
N GLY A 211 21.21 -11.40 2.20
CA GLY A 211 22.66 -11.28 2.29
C GLY A 211 23.36 -11.41 0.93
N ARG A 212 24.03 -10.34 0.52
CA ARG A 212 24.92 -10.31 -0.64
C ARG A 212 26.01 -9.30 -0.34
N ASP A 213 27.01 -9.75 0.42
CA ASP A 213 28.44 -9.51 0.17
C ASP A 213 29.25 -10.00 1.37
N GLY A 214 29.81 -11.20 1.19
CA GLY A 214 30.38 -12.05 2.25
C GLY A 214 31.74 -11.62 2.78
N LYS A 215 31.88 -10.38 3.27
CA LYS A 215 33.01 -9.96 4.14
C LYS A 215 32.66 -8.93 5.22
N LYS A 216 31.40 -8.51 5.33
CA LYS A 216 30.86 -7.85 6.53
C LYS A 216 29.61 -8.59 7.00
N ASP A 217 29.77 -9.90 7.18
CA ASP A 217 28.89 -10.65 8.07
C ASP A 217 29.08 -10.06 9.47
N LEU A 218 28.19 -9.15 9.86
CA LEU A 218 27.95 -8.99 11.27
C LEU A 218 27.22 -10.27 11.69
N ASP A 219 28.01 -11.20 12.22
CA ASP A 219 27.58 -12.24 13.13
C ASP A 219 26.46 -11.65 14.02
N LEU A 220 25.20 -11.99 13.70
CA LEU A 220 24.21 -12.21 14.74
C LEU A 220 24.65 -13.52 15.44
N LYS A 221 25.77 -13.45 16.16
CA LYS A 221 26.03 -14.36 17.27
C LYS A 221 25.04 -13.98 18.36
N LEU A 222 23.85 -14.53 18.19
CA LEU A 222 22.95 -14.91 19.25
C LEU A 222 23.75 -15.85 20.17
N LEU A 223 24.15 -15.35 21.34
CA LEU A 223 24.11 -16.16 22.55
C LEU A 223 22.68 -16.11 23.08
#